data_AF-A0A6L5XBC4-F1
#
_entry.id   AF-A0A6L5XBC4-F1
#
_cell.length_a   1.000
_cell.length_b   1.000
_cell.length_c   1.000
_cell.angle_alpha   90.00
_cell.angle_beta   90.00
_cell.angle_gamma   90.00
#
_symmetry.space_group_name_H-M   'P 1'
#
loop_
_entity.id
_entity.type
_entity.pdbx_description
1 polymer ?
#
loop_
_entity_poly.entity_id
_entity_poly.type
_entity_poly.pdbx_seq_one_letter_code
_entity_poly.pdbx_strand_id
1 'polypeptide(L)'
;MKTATANTKQSVLFNNHVGDCYLALALDKRNPTRSVNSEYPLCMRFTVNGERYYYNLGESFTEQEIAVIAVATGNGERKNGIETNYEKQTRLRNVFQHYVDFVIQLNANALGQVCCQTKAG
;
A
#
# COMPACT_ATOMS: atom_id res chain seq x y z
N MET A 1 -4.69 29.08 -3.54
CA MET A 1 -3.94 27.81 -3.44
C MET A 1 -4.19 27.21 -2.06
N LYS A 2 -4.88 26.07 -1.95
CA LYS A 2 -4.97 25.34 -0.69
C LYS A 2 -3.72 24.49 -0.56
N THR A 3 -2.78 24.93 0.27
CA THR A 3 -1.65 24.10 0.71
C THR A 3 -2.25 22.90 1.45
N ALA A 4 -2.08 21.70 0.91
CA ALA A 4 -2.47 20.49 1.60
C ALA A 4 -1.62 20.39 2.88
N THR A 5 -2.24 20.63 4.03
CA THR A 5 -1.58 20.45 5.33
C THR A 5 -1.25 18.96 5.45
N ALA A 6 0.04 18.62 5.37
CA ALA A 6 0.50 17.25 5.57
C ALA A 6 0.03 16.79 6.95
N ASN A 7 -0.72 15.71 6.99
CA ASN A 7 -1.10 15.06 8.23
C ASN A 7 0.20 14.62 8.93
N THR A 8 0.54 15.17 10.09
CA THR A 8 1.86 14.99 10.71
C THR A 8 2.15 13.56 11.16
N LYS A 9 1.15 12.67 11.13
CA LYS A 9 1.32 11.23 11.32
C LYS A 9 0.42 10.47 10.34
N GLN A 10 1.05 9.74 9.41
CA GLN A 10 0.35 8.88 8.47
C GLN A 10 0.95 7.47 8.51
N SER A 11 0.08 6.47 8.62
CA SER A 11 0.49 5.06 8.65
C SER A 11 0.03 4.27 7.43
N VAL A 12 -0.88 4.81 6.61
CA VAL A 12 -1.38 4.19 5.38
C VAL A 12 -1.06 5.11 4.22
N LEU A 13 -0.31 4.63 3.24
CA LEU A 13 0.08 5.41 2.06
C LEU A 13 -0.98 5.33 0.96
N PHE A 14 -1.39 4.13 0.59
CA PHE A 14 -2.43 3.86 -0.39
C PHE A 14 -3.40 2.80 0.14
N ASN A 15 -4.65 2.87 -0.30
CA ASN A 15 -5.63 1.83 -0.01
C ASN A 15 -6.62 1.69 -1.16
N ASN A 16 -7.28 0.53 -1.23
CA ASN A 16 -8.30 0.22 -2.21
C ASN A 16 -9.19 -0.92 -1.72
N HIS A 17 -10.36 -1.08 -2.34
CA HIS A 17 -11.25 -2.22 -2.15
C HIS A 17 -11.41 -2.99 -3.46
N VAL A 18 -11.34 -4.32 -3.38
CA VAL A 18 -11.63 -5.23 -4.49
C VAL A 18 -12.62 -6.28 -3.98
N GLY A 19 -13.90 -6.12 -4.33
CA GLY A 19 -14.98 -6.88 -3.69
C GLY A 19 -14.96 -6.67 -2.17
N ASP A 20 -14.98 -7.77 -1.41
CA ASP A 20 -14.92 -7.75 0.06
C ASP A 20 -13.47 -7.68 0.61
N CYS A 21 -12.46 -7.67 -0.27
CA CYS A 21 -11.07 -7.51 0.14
C CYS A 21 -10.70 -6.03 0.23
N TYR A 22 -10.20 -5.61 1.39
CA TYR A 22 -9.56 -4.30 1.56
C TYR A 22 -8.04 -4.45 1.51
N LEU A 23 -7.39 -3.66 0.66
CA LEU A 23 -5.94 -3.60 0.54
C LEU A 23 -5.43 -2.25 1.03
N ALA A 24 -4.33 -2.26 1.76
CA ALA A 24 -3.64 -1.05 2.17
C ALA A 24 -2.12 -1.24 2.14
N LEU A 25 -1.41 -0.31 1.50
CA LEU A 25 0.03 -0.16 1.68
C LEU A 25 0.27 0.68 2.93
N ALA A 26 0.81 0.09 4.00
CA ALA A 26 0.82 0.70 5.32
C ALA A 26 2.06 0.31 6.16
N LEU A 27 2.33 1.07 7.21
CA LEU A 27 3.31 0.75 8.23
C LEU A 27 2.80 -0.36 9.16
N ASP A 28 3.57 -1.43 9.32
CA ASP A 28 3.28 -2.51 10.27
C ASP A 28 3.70 -2.10 11.69
N LYS A 29 2.73 -1.55 12.44
CA LYS A 29 2.92 -1.09 13.82
C LYS A 29 2.58 -2.13 14.88
N ARG A 30 2.31 -3.39 14.51
CA ARG A 30 1.85 -4.41 15.47
C ARG A 30 2.88 -4.75 16.54
N ASN A 31 4.17 -4.62 16.21
CA ASN A 31 5.29 -4.91 17.11
C ASN A 31 6.13 -3.64 17.34
N PRO A 32 5.75 -2.75 18.26
CA PRO A 32 6.46 -1.49 18.49
C PRO A 32 7.90 -1.71 18.98
N THR A 33 8.21 -2.86 19.59
CA THR A 33 9.58 -3.26 19.96
C THR A 33 10.50 -3.54 18.76
N ARG A 34 9.94 -3.75 17.56
CA ARG A 34 10.69 -3.87 16.31
C ARG A 34 10.92 -2.52 15.63
N SER A 35 10.40 -1.43 16.19
CA SER A 35 10.71 -0.11 15.68
C SER A 35 12.13 0.28 16.05
N VAL A 36 12.96 0.48 15.04
CA VAL A 36 14.32 1.02 15.20
C VAL A 36 14.23 2.49 14.82
N ASN A 37 14.65 3.40 15.70
CA ASN A 37 14.58 4.85 15.45
C ASN A 37 13.18 5.39 15.08
N SER A 38 12.11 4.77 15.60
CA SER A 38 10.71 5.07 15.25
C SER A 38 10.31 4.74 13.80
N GLU A 39 11.11 3.93 13.11
CA GLU A 39 10.75 3.37 11.81
C GLU A 39 9.93 2.09 11.98
N TYR A 40 8.96 1.91 11.09
CA TYR A 40 8.13 0.73 11.05
C TYR A 40 8.27 0.08 9.66
N PRO A 41 8.27 -1.27 9.58
CA PRO A 41 8.30 -1.94 8.28
C PRO A 41 7.10 -1.55 7.42
N LEU A 42 7.33 -1.30 6.13
CA LEU A 42 6.28 -1.14 5.15
C LEU A 42 5.70 -2.50 4.78
N CYS A 43 4.38 -2.60 4.75
CA CYS A 43 3.68 -3.83 4.44
C CYS A 43 2.50 -3.61 3.51
N MET A 44 2.19 -4.64 2.72
CA MET A 44 0.86 -4.82 2.15
C MET A 44 -0.03 -5.48 3.19
N ARG A 45 -1.07 -4.76 3.62
CA ARG A 45 -2.11 -5.25 4.51
C ARG A 45 -3.34 -5.63 3.69
N PHE A 46 -3.81 -6.85 3.87
CA PHE A 46 -5.06 -7.35 3.31
C PHE A 46 -6.04 -7.58 4.45
N THR A 47 -7.26 -7.09 4.33
CA THR A 47 -8.36 -7.46 5.20
C THR A 47 -9.37 -8.26 4.38
N VAL A 48 -9.62 -9.50 4.78
CA VAL A 48 -10.57 -10.41 4.12
C VAL A 48 -11.43 -11.02 5.21
N ASN A 49 -12.76 -10.91 5.09
CA ASN A 49 -13.70 -11.46 6.08
C ASN A 49 -13.41 -11.04 7.53
N GLY A 50 -12.92 -9.80 7.73
CA GLY A 50 -12.56 -9.27 9.05
C GLY A 50 -11.17 -9.69 9.56
N GLU A 51 -10.52 -10.66 8.93
CA GLU A 51 -9.16 -11.07 9.27
C GLU A 51 -8.12 -10.23 8.53
N ARG A 52 -6.99 -9.96 9.18
CA ARG A 52 -5.93 -9.08 8.67
C ARG A 52 -4.63 -9.84 8.43
N TYR A 53 -4.16 -9.80 7.19
CA TYR A 53 -2.91 -10.40 6.73
C TYR A 53 -1.92 -9.30 6.36
N TYR A 54 -0.65 -9.52 6.66
CA TYR A 54 0.40 -8.51 6.52
C TYR A 54 1.61 -9.12 5.83
N TYR A 55 1.97 -8.57 4.67
CA TYR A 55 3.13 -8.98 3.90
C TYR A 55 4.18 -7.87 3.91
N ASN A 56 5.35 -8.13 4.48
CA ASN A 56 6.43 -7.14 4.61
C ASN A 56 7.12 -6.92 3.24
N LEU A 57 7.37 -5.67 2.88
CA LEU A 57 8.00 -5.28 1.61
C LEU A 57 9.51 -5.05 1.70
N GLY A 58 10.11 -5.21 2.88
CA GLY A 58 11.56 -5.14 3.11
C GLY A 58 12.12 -3.74 3.33
N GLU A 59 11.31 -2.70 3.16
CA GLU A 59 11.66 -1.30 3.47
C GLU A 59 10.97 -0.86 4.77
N SER A 60 11.52 0.13 5.47
CA SER A 60 10.95 0.72 6.68
C SER A 60 10.88 2.24 6.56
N PHE A 61 9.90 2.85 7.21
CA PHE A 61 9.73 4.31 7.25
C PHE A 61 9.17 4.77 8.59
N THR A 62 9.46 6.01 8.93
CA THR A 62 8.74 6.75 9.97
C THR A 62 7.37 7.21 9.47
N GLU A 63 6.47 7.54 10.39
CA GLU A 63 5.15 8.12 10.03
C GLU A 63 5.30 9.47 9.32
N GLN A 64 6.35 10.22 9.63
CA GLN A 64 6.64 11.52 9.03
C GLN A 64 7.08 11.36 7.58
N GLU A 65 7.95 10.39 7.28
CA GLU A 65 8.38 10.11 5.90
C GLU A 65 7.20 9.68 5.04
N ILE A 66 6.34 8.79 5.54
CA ILE A 66 5.12 8.40 4.83
C ILE A 66 4.21 9.60 4.57
N ALA A 67 4.00 10.48 5.56
CA ALA A 67 3.20 11.68 5.38
C ALA A 67 3.74 12.60 4.26
N VAL A 68 5.07 12.78 4.20
CA VAL A 68 5.71 13.58 3.15
C VAL A 68 5.62 12.90 1.79
N ILE A 69 5.84 11.58 1.71
CA ILE A 69 5.70 10.81 0.46
C ILE A 69 4.25 10.85 -0.05
N ALA A 70 3.27 10.77 0.84
CA ALA A 70 1.85 10.77 0.49
C ALA A 70 1.41 12.04 -0.24
N VAL A 71 1.99 13.19 0.10
CA VAL A 71 1.65 14.50 -0.49
C VAL A 71 2.69 14.99 -1.49
N ALA A 72 3.72 14.19 -1.79
CA ALA A 72 4.78 14.57 -2.70
C ALA A 72 4.23 14.89 -4.09
N THR A 73 4.69 16.00 -4.67
CA THR A 73 4.39 16.40 -6.04
C THR A 73 5.68 16.43 -6.85
N GLY A 74 5.61 16.15 -8.16
CA GLY A 74 6.79 16.11 -9.05
C GLY A 74 7.52 17.44 -9.25
N ASN A 75 7.16 18.48 -8.48
CA ASN A 75 7.71 19.83 -8.56
C ASN A 75 8.94 20.03 -7.65
N GLY A 76 9.41 19.00 -6.95
CA GLY A 76 10.55 19.09 -6.04
C GLY A 76 11.91 19.09 -6.76
N GLU A 77 12.92 19.73 -6.17
CA GLU A 77 14.29 19.68 -6.67
C GLU A 77 14.86 18.26 -6.54
N ARG A 78 15.41 17.76 -7.65
CA ARG A 78 16.08 16.45 -7.70
C ARG A 78 17.56 16.62 -7.34
N LYS A 79 18.01 15.87 -6.34
CA LYS A 79 19.44 15.73 -6.01
C LYS A 79 20.01 14.53 -6.75
N ASN A 80 21.23 14.67 -7.30
CA ASN A 80 21.89 13.59 -8.02
C ASN A 80 22.05 12.35 -7.15
N GLY A 81 21.61 11.19 -7.66
CA GLY A 81 21.73 9.90 -7.00
C GLY A 81 20.78 9.64 -5.83
N ILE A 82 19.86 10.57 -5.51
CA ILE A 82 18.90 10.42 -4.40
C ILE A 82 17.49 10.37 -4.99
N GLU A 83 16.78 9.27 -4.74
CA GLU A 83 15.36 9.11 -5.08
C GLU A 83 14.53 10.18 -4.37
N THR A 84 13.77 10.96 -5.13
CA THR A 84 12.87 11.98 -4.60
C THR A 84 11.63 11.35 -3.94
N ASN A 85 10.96 12.09 -3.05
CA ASN A 85 9.72 11.61 -2.44
C ASN A 85 8.61 11.34 -3.47
N TYR A 86 8.59 12.06 -4.59
CA TYR A 86 7.65 11.83 -5.69
C TYR A 86 7.97 10.54 -6.46
N GLU A 87 9.26 10.28 -6.73
CA GLU A 87 9.71 9.02 -7.33
C GLU A 87 9.38 7.83 -6.41
N LYS A 88 9.66 7.96 -5.10
CA LYS A 88 9.24 6.98 -4.07
C LYS A 88 7.74 6.73 -4.11
N GLN A 89 6.95 7.80 -4.09
CA GLN A 89 5.49 7.72 -4.13
C GLN A 89 5.02 6.96 -5.38
N THR A 90 5.60 7.26 -6.54
CA THR A 90 5.27 6.63 -7.82
C THR A 90 5.64 5.15 -7.83
N ARG A 91 6.84 4.79 -7.36
CA ARG A 91 7.30 3.40 -7.22
C ARG A 91 6.38 2.61 -6.30
N LEU A 92 6.09 3.14 -5.10
CA LEU A 92 5.22 2.50 -4.13
C LEU A 92 3.78 2.37 -4.64
N ARG A 93 3.29 3.34 -5.42
CA ARG A 93 1.99 3.27 -6.09
C ARG A 93 1.95 2.14 -7.09
N ASN A 94 3.00 1.97 -7.90
CA ASN A 94 3.09 0.89 -8.86
C ASN A 94 3.11 -0.49 -8.17
N VAL A 95 3.87 -0.63 -7.07
CA VAL A 95 3.86 -1.84 -6.24
C VAL A 95 2.45 -2.11 -5.72
N PHE A 96 1.80 -1.10 -5.12
CA PHE A 96 0.43 -1.23 -4.62
C PHE A 96 -0.54 -1.65 -5.73
N GLN A 97 -0.45 -1.04 -6.90
CA GLN A 97 -1.31 -1.35 -8.04
C GLN A 97 -1.12 -2.79 -8.52
N HIS A 98 0.11 -3.32 -8.53
CA HIS A 98 0.34 -4.73 -8.89
C HIS A 98 -0.41 -5.69 -7.95
N TYR A 99 -0.46 -5.41 -6.65
CA TYR A 99 -1.24 -6.22 -5.71
C TYR A 99 -2.75 -6.06 -5.90
N VAL A 100 -3.22 -4.85 -6.20
CA VAL A 100 -4.63 -4.61 -6.54
C VAL A 100 -5.02 -5.42 -7.77
N ASP A 101 -4.24 -5.34 -8.85
CA ASP A 101 -4.49 -6.06 -10.10
C ASP A 101 -4.45 -7.58 -9.89
N PHE A 102 -3.51 -8.07 -9.08
CA PHE A 102 -3.44 -9.47 -8.70
C PHE A 102 -4.71 -9.94 -7.99
N VAL A 103 -5.22 -9.18 -7.01
CA VAL A 103 -6.46 -9.54 -6.30
C VAL A 103 -7.68 -9.44 -7.22
N ILE A 104 -7.72 -8.48 -8.16
CA ILE A 104 -8.77 -8.41 -9.18
C ILE A 104 -8.76 -9.68 -10.04
N GLN A 105 -7.59 -10.12 -10.50
CA GLN A 105 -7.46 -11.35 -11.30
C GLN A 105 -7.90 -12.59 -10.51
N LEU A 106 -7.50 -12.70 -9.24
CA LEU A 106 -7.95 -13.80 -8.37
C LEU A 106 -9.48 -13.81 -8.22
N ASN A 107 -10.08 -12.64 -8.01
CA ASN A 107 -11.53 -12.51 -7.86
C ASN A 107 -12.28 -12.86 -9.15
N ALA A 108 -11.78 -12.39 -10.30
CA ALA A 108 -12.36 -12.72 -11.61
C ALA A 108 -12.26 -14.22 -11.93
N ASN A 109 -11.12 -14.85 -11.60
CA ASN A 109 -10.91 -16.28 -11.81
C ASN A 109 -11.79 -17.15 -10.89
N ALA A 110 -12.00 -16.73 -9.64
CA ALA A 110 -12.93 -17.38 -8.73
C ALA A 110 -14.36 -17.39 -9.27
N LEU A 111 -14.81 -16.28 -9.86
CA LEU A 111 -16.13 -16.19 -10.51
C LEU A 111 -16.20 -16.99 -11.82
N GLY A 112 -15.11 -17.03 -12.59
CA GLY A 112 -15.02 -17.81 -13.82
C GLY A 112 -15.13 -19.32 -13.61
N GLN A 113 -14.59 -19.86 -12.51
CA GLN A 113 -14.70 -21.28 -12.20
C GLN A 113 -16.12 -21.72 -11.81
N VAL A 114 -16.91 -20.84 -11.17
CA VAL A 114 -18.31 -21.15 -10.79
C VAL A 114 -19.21 -21.26 -12.03
N CYS A 115 -18.98 -20.44 -13.06
CA CYS A 115 -19.75 -20.50 -14.32
C CYS A 115 -19.43 -21.73 -15.20
N CYS A 116 -18.25 -22.35 -15.05
CA CYS A 116 -17.87 -23.52 -15.85
C CYS A 116 -18.27 -24.86 -15.24
N GLN A 117 -18.65 -24.91 -13.95
CA GLN A 117 -19.06 -26.17 -13.29
C GLN A 117 -20.56 -26.47 -13.38
N THR A 118 -21.37 -25.58 -13.93
CA THR A 118 -22.84 -25.76 -14.11
C THR A 118 -23.26 -26.28 -15.49
N LYS A 119 -22.33 -26.71 -16.35
CA LYS A 119 -22.63 -27.33 -17.66
C LYS A 119 -22.21 -28.80 -17.76
N ALA A 120 -22.54 -29.58 -16.75
CA ALA A 120 -22.52 -31.05 -16.84
C ALA A 120 -23.74 -31.59 -16.08
N GLY A 121 -24.88 -31.60 -16.77
CA GLY A 121 -26.15 -32.15 -16.30
C GLY A 121 -27.07 -32.32 -17.50
#